data_AF-A0A9E4J5C5-F1
#
_entry.id   AF-A0A9E4J5C5-F1
#
_cell.length_a   1.000
_cell.length_b   1.000
_cell.length_c   1.000
_cell.angle_alpha   90.00
_cell.angle_beta   90.00
_cell.angle_gamma   90.00
#
_symmetry.space_group_name_H-M   'P 1'
#
loop_
_entity.id
_entity.type
_entity.pdbx_description
1 polymer ?
#
loop_
_entity_poly.entity_id
_entity_poly.type
_entity_poly.pdbx_seq_one_letter_code
_entity_poly.pdbx_strand_id
1 'polypeptide(L)' 'MGFGSAFASDRRFTWRSDIDVAVVGLKPEDFFAVSAGAADMTDFALDIVPIESATEAMRHSLLEEGVEL' A
#
# COMPACT_ATOMS: atom_id res chain seq x y z
N MET A 1 -4.95 0.44 -5.07
CA MET A 1 -4.26 1.71 -5.39
C MET A 1 -2.86 1.65 -4.83
N GLY A 2 -1.87 2.12 -5.59
CA GLY A 2 -0.51 2.34 -5.09
C GLY A 2 -0.34 3.77 -4.59
N PHE A 3 0.49 3.98 -3.57
CA PHE A 3 0.80 5.31 -3.05
C PHE A 3 2.24 5.39 -2.50
N GLY A 4 2.65 6.57 -2.03
CA GLY A 4 3.99 6.73 -1.48
C GLY A 4 5.09 6.78 -2.54
N SER A 5 6.33 6.49 -2.12
CA SER A 5 7.51 6.78 -2.94
C SER A 5 7.64 5.94 -4.21
N ALA A 6 6.99 4.78 -4.25
CA ALA A 6 6.97 3.89 -5.42
C ALA A 6 6.09 4.43 -6.57
N PHE A 7 5.11 5.28 -6.26
CA PHE A 7 4.11 5.76 -7.21
C PHE A 7 4.11 7.29 -7.39
N ALA A 8 4.81 8.03 -6.53
CA ALA A 8 4.99 9.47 -6.65
C ALA A 8 5.95 9.85 -7.79
N SER A 9 5.60 10.86 -8.58
CA SER A 9 6.40 11.33 -9.73
C SER A 9 7.56 12.24 -9.33
N ASP A 10 7.51 12.83 -8.13
CA ASP A 10 8.46 13.81 -7.60
C ASP A 10 9.36 13.24 -6.49
N ARG A 11 9.11 12.00 -6.05
CA ARG A 11 9.94 11.30 -5.06
C ARG A 11 10.74 10.19 -5.71
N ARG A 12 11.97 10.01 -5.22
CA ARG A 12 12.86 8.96 -5.71
C ARG A 12 12.63 7.68 -4.92
N PHE A 13 12.16 6.64 -5.59
CA PHE A 13 12.19 5.28 -5.05
C PHE A 13 13.63 4.76 -4.95
N THR A 14 13.98 4.11 -3.84
CA THR A 14 15.34 3.61 -3.57
C THR A 14 15.30 2.18 -3.05
N TRP A 15 16.46 1.53 -2.92
CA TRP A 15 16.58 0.19 -2.32
C TRP A 15 16.12 0.12 -0.85
N ARG A 16 15.92 1.25 -0.18
CA ARG A 16 15.41 1.34 1.19
C ARG A 16 13.91 1.65 1.25
N SER A 17 13.29 1.89 0.10
CA SER A 17 11.88 2.22 0.02
C SER A 17 11.05 0.95 0.18
N ASP A 18 9.89 1.12 0.77
CA ASP A 18 8.75 0.21 0.77
C ASP A 18 7.82 0.52 -0.41
N ILE A 19 7.00 -0.48 -0.75
CA ILE A 19 5.89 -0.36 -1.69
C ILE A 19 4.63 -0.26 -0.85
N ASP A 20 3.84 0.80 -1.03
CA ASP A 20 2.59 0.99 -0.32
C ASP A 20 1.39 0.69 -1.23
N VAL A 21 0.52 -0.23 -0.80
CA VAL A 21 -0.68 -0.62 -1.55
C VAL A 21 -1.92 -0.58 -0.67
N ALA A 22 -2.86 0.27 -1.06
CA ALA A 22 -4.17 0.35 -0.45
C ALA A 22 -5.17 -0.58 -1.15
N VAL A 23 -5.90 -1.38 -0.38
CA VAL A 23 -6.85 -2.40 -0.84
C VAL A 23 -8.25 -2.18 -0.27
N VAL A 24 -9.28 -2.59 -1.02
CA VAL A 24 -10.69 -2.52 -0.63
C VAL A 24 -11.22 -3.95 -0.44
N GLY A 25 -12.03 -4.15 0.60
CA GLY A 25 -12.74 -5.40 0.85
C GLY A 25 -11.88 -6.52 1.43
N LEU A 26 -10.65 -6.22 1.88
CA LEU A 26 -9.82 -7.20 2.56
C LEU A 26 -10.40 -7.48 3.95
N LYS A 27 -10.83 -8.72 4.17
CA LYS A 27 -11.37 -9.12 5.45
C LYS A 27 -10.26 -9.19 6.51
N PRO A 28 -10.52 -8.79 7.77
CA PRO A 28 -9.52 -8.84 8.83
C PRO A 28 -8.89 -10.22 9.04
N GLU A 29 -9.68 -11.29 8.90
CA GLU A 29 -9.21 -12.67 9.04
C GLU A 29 -8.21 -13.10 7.96
N ASP A 30 -8.28 -12.49 6.78
CA ASP A 30 -7.43 -12.82 5.63
C ASP A 30 -6.15 -11.95 5.60
N PHE A 31 -6.09 -10.89 6.41
CA PHE A 31 -5.04 -9.88 6.36
C PHE A 31 -3.63 -10.47 6.41
N PHE A 32 -3.34 -11.32 7.41
CA PHE A 32 -2.00 -11.88 7.57
C PHE A 32 -1.62 -12.86 6.45
N ALA A 33 -2.58 -13.63 5.94
CA ALA A 33 -2.33 -14.54 4.83
C ALA A 33 -2.01 -13.77 3.54
N VAL A 34 -2.76 -12.71 3.26
CA VAL A 34 -2.51 -11.83 2.11
C VAL A 34 -1.19 -11.10 2.25
N SER A 35 -0.90 -10.50 3.41
CA SER A 35 0.38 -9.80 3.65
C SER A 35 1.58 -10.73 3.51
N ALA A 36 1.50 -11.97 4.01
CA ALA A 36 2.57 -12.95 3.84
C ALA A 36 2.76 -13.33 2.36
N GLY A 37 1.67 -13.63 1.65
CA GLY A 37 1.74 -13.95 0.22
C GLY A 37 2.27 -12.80 -0.61
N ALA A 38 1.94 -11.56 -0.24
CA ALA A 38 2.40 -10.37 -0.95
C ALA A 38 3.88 -10.08 -0.70
N ALA A 39 4.39 -10.33 0.51
CA ALA A 39 5.81 -10.22 0.84
C ALA A 39 6.68 -11.20 0.02
N ASP A 40 6.15 -12.39 -0.32
CA ASP A 40 6.87 -13.37 -1.15
C ASP A 40 6.94 -12.97 -2.65
N MET A 41 6.21 -11.93 -3.08
CA MET A 41 6.15 -11.52 -4.50
C MET A 41 7.24 -10.50 -4.90
N THR A 42 7.97 -9.95 -3.93
CA THR A 42 8.91 -8.85 -4.17
C THR A 42 10.05 -8.87 -3.15
N ASP A 43 11.23 -8.40 -3.56
CA ASP A 43 12.37 -8.21 -2.67
C ASP A 43 12.25 -6.93 -1.81
N PHE A 44 11.27 -6.07 -2.09
CA PHE A 44 10.99 -4.86 -1.33
C PHE A 44 10.00 -5.14 -0.20
N ALA A 45 10.12 -4.40 0.90
CA ALA A 45 9.04 -4.36 1.89
C ALA A 45 7.75 -3.88 1.22
N LEU A 46 6.64 -4.55 1.51
CA LEU A 46 5.33 -4.26 0.92
C LEU A 46 4.31 -4.09 2.04
N ASP A 47 3.73 -2.90 2.09
CA ASP A 47 2.74 -2.51 3.09
C ASP A 47 1.34 -2.56 2.48
N ILE A 48 0.54 -3.53 2.94
CA ILE A 48 -0.87 -3.66 2.59
C ILE A 48 -1.70 -2.84 3.57
N VAL A 49 -2.46 -1.87 3.06
CA VAL A 49 -3.34 -1.01 3.84
C VAL A 49 -4.81 -1.27 3.47
N PRO A 50 -5.59 -1.96 4.32
CA PRO A 50 -7.04 -2.07 4.13
C PRO A 50 -7.67 -0.70 4.32
N ILE A 51 -8.29 -0.17 3.25
CA ILE A 51 -8.87 1.18 3.25
C ILE A 51 -9.92 1.31 4.35
N GLU A 52 -10.71 0.26 4.60
CA GLU A 52 -11.74 0.21 5.64
C GLU A 52 -11.18 0.44 7.05
N SER A 53 -9.90 0.12 7.27
CA SER A 53 -9.23 0.27 8.56
C SER A 53 -8.32 1.50 8.63
N ALA A 54 -8.15 2.24 7.53
CA ALA A 54 -7.31 3.41 7.46
C ALA A 54 -7.91 4.60 8.24
N THR A 55 -7.05 5.48 8.76
CA THR A 55 -7.49 6.75 9.36
C THR A 55 -8.06 7.68 8.30
N GLU A 56 -8.93 8.63 8.70
CA GLU A 56 -9.49 9.61 7.77
C GLU A 56 -8.40 10.40 7.02
N ALA A 57 -7.34 10.80 7.71
CA ALA A 57 -6.21 11.49 7.09
C ALA A 57 -5.55 10.63 6.00
N MET A 58 -5.37 9.33 6.26
CA MET A 58 -4.80 8.41 5.28
C MET A 58 -5.74 8.18 4.10
N ARG A 59 -7.06 8.06 4.33
CA ARG A 59 -8.04 7.98 3.24
C ARG A 59 -8.00 9.22 2.35
N HIS A 60 -7.91 10.41 2.94
CA HIS A 60 -7.77 11.66 2.20
C HIS A 60 -6.50 11.66 1.34
N SER A 61 -5.33 11.31 1.91
CA SER A 61 -4.09 11.21 1.15
C SER A 61 -4.18 10.18 0.01
N LEU A 62 -4.84 9.04 0.22
CA LEU A 62 -5.06 8.04 -0.83
C LEU A 62 -5.94 8.54 -1.98
N LEU A 63 -6.91 9.42 -1.70
CA LEU A 63 -7.75 10.02 -2.74
C LEU A 63 -7.02 11.10 -3.54
N GLU A 64 -6.11 11.83 -2.91
CA GLU A 64 -5.35 12.92 -3.54
C GLU A 64 -4.12 12.44 -4.30
N GLU A 65 -3.38 11.49 -3.74
CA GLU A 65 -2.07 11.06 -4.23
C GLU A 65 -2.04 9.61 -4.76
N GLY A 66 -3.10 8.84 -4.50
CA GLY A 66 -3.17 7.44 -4.90
C GLY A 66 -3.25 7.24 -6.41
N VAL A 67 -2.60 6.18 -6.89
CA VAL A 67 -2.62 5.75 -8.29
C VAL A 67 -3.43 4.46 -8.42
N GLU A 68 -4.42 4.45 -9.30
CA GLU A 68 -5.13 3.21 -9.66
C GLU A 68 -4.19 2.24 -10.39
N LEU A 69 -4.26 0.95 -10.01
CA LEU A 69 -3.42 -0.14 -10.52
C LEU A 69 -4.24 -1.10 -11.37
#